data_AF-A0AAN6JX70-F1
#
_entry.id   AF-A0AAN6JX70-F1
#
_cell.length_a   1.000
_cell.length_b   1.000
_cell.length_c   1.000
_cell.angle_alpha   90.00
_cell.angle_beta   90.00
_cell.angle_gamma   90.00
#
_symmetry.space_group_name_H-M   'P 1'
#
loop_
_entity.id
_entity.type
_entity.pdbx_description
1 polymer ?
#
loop_
_entity_poly.entity_id
_entity_poly.type
_entity_poly.pdbx_seq_one_letter_code
_entity_poly.pdbx_strand_id
1 'polypeptide(L)'
;MSMIVLPINKGSDGDGRRRPKTDGPIRNDEYWLQRMGEEWAKALGKPKGNYPLDTLPDGYGGWEKVRGNDSKHVDRYLFGHVKGPARSIPDIMPHFTYLMEHGSAFGCNCKLCVGGSRASGVGAAGEKSSSKGDRQSPHFAPSTATASRAQSYAPLPPPGPKLVGRPKKQPDVEMASPSRRKQVDEE
;
A
#
# COMPACT_ATOMS: atom_id res chain seq x y z
N MET A 1 23.70 -25.65 -8.70
CA MET A 1 22.23 -25.78 -8.56
C MET A 1 21.63 -25.50 -9.92
N SER A 2 20.83 -26.42 -10.47
CA SER A 2 20.15 -26.21 -11.75
C SER A 2 19.09 -25.12 -11.59
N MET A 3 19.10 -24.15 -12.50
CA MET A 3 18.07 -23.11 -12.59
C MET A 3 16.89 -23.69 -13.38
N ILE A 4 15.70 -23.73 -12.78
CA ILE A 4 14.49 -24.24 -13.42
C ILE A 4 13.53 -23.08 -13.59
N VAL A 5 13.34 -22.63 -14.82
CA VAL A 5 12.44 -21.53 -15.14
C VAL A 5 10.99 -22.00 -15.03
N LEU A 6 10.16 -21.28 -14.27
CA LEU A 6 8.74 -21.60 -14.11
C LEU A 6 7.89 -20.84 -15.15
N PRO A 7 7.07 -21.53 -15.95
CA PRO A 7 6.13 -20.87 -16.85
C PRO A 7 4.97 -20.25 -16.08
N ILE A 8 4.41 -19.17 -16.62
CA ILE A 8 3.23 -18.50 -16.08
C ILE A 8 2.04 -18.62 -17.04
N ASN A 9 0.83 -18.45 -16.50
CA ASN A 9 -0.38 -18.31 -17.31
C ASN A 9 -0.35 -16.96 -18.06
N LYS A 10 -1.02 -16.87 -19.21
CA LYS A 10 -1.17 -15.64 -20.01
C LYS A 10 -2.12 -14.62 -19.39
N GLY A 11 -2.87 -15.00 -18.36
CA GLY A 11 -3.78 -14.10 -17.66
C GLY A 11 -3.05 -12.93 -16.99
N SER A 12 -3.46 -11.70 -17.31
CA SER A 12 -2.90 -10.51 -16.69
C SER A 12 -3.93 -9.37 -16.61
N ASP A 13 -3.85 -8.59 -15.53
CA ASP A 13 -4.55 -7.32 -15.34
C ASP A 13 -3.60 -6.11 -15.42
N GLY A 14 -2.37 -6.33 -15.88
CA GLY A 14 -1.34 -5.32 -15.94
C GLY A 14 -1.58 -4.27 -17.01
N ASP A 15 -1.42 -3.00 -16.64
CA ASP A 15 -1.47 -1.86 -17.54
C ASP A 15 -0.09 -1.19 -17.63
N GLY A 16 0.58 -1.36 -18.77
CA GLY A 16 1.88 -0.78 -19.04
C GLY A 16 1.91 0.75 -18.97
N ARG A 17 0.77 1.44 -19.10
CA ARG A 17 0.67 2.90 -18.95
C ARG A 17 0.88 3.37 -17.52
N ARG A 18 0.76 2.47 -16.54
CA ARG A 18 1.01 2.73 -15.10
C ARG A 18 2.49 2.67 -14.73
N ARG A 19 3.36 2.27 -15.66
CA ARG A 19 4.80 2.27 -15.46
C ARG A 19 5.32 3.72 -15.40
N PRO A 20 6.37 3.99 -14.61
CA PRO A 20 6.98 5.32 -14.57
C PRO A 20 7.48 5.71 -15.97
N LYS A 21 7.22 6.97 -16.36
CA LYS A 21 7.65 7.56 -17.64
C LYS A 21 8.87 8.47 -17.49
N THR A 22 9.29 8.74 -16.26
CA THR A 22 10.28 9.76 -15.91
C THR A 22 11.58 9.10 -15.46
N ASP A 23 12.70 9.80 -15.68
CA ASP A 23 14.00 9.46 -15.14
C ASP A 23 13.97 9.46 -13.60
N GLY A 24 14.24 8.29 -13.01
CA GLY A 24 14.34 8.13 -11.57
C GLY A 24 14.37 6.65 -11.20
N PRO A 25 13.25 5.92 -11.30
CA PRO A 25 13.25 4.48 -11.16
C PRO A 25 13.95 3.83 -12.36
N ILE A 26 14.86 2.90 -12.11
CA ILE A 26 15.54 2.10 -13.11
C ILE A 26 14.79 0.77 -13.25
N ARG A 27 14.57 0.31 -14.48
CA ARG A 27 13.90 -0.97 -14.71
C ARG A 27 14.80 -2.12 -14.27
N ASN A 28 14.29 -2.97 -13.39
CA ASN A 28 14.94 -4.20 -12.95
C ASN A 28 13.87 -5.27 -12.68
N ASP A 29 13.69 -6.15 -13.66
CA ASP A 29 12.71 -7.24 -13.58
C ASP A 29 13.29 -8.47 -12.87
N GLU A 30 14.62 -8.64 -12.85
CA GLU A 30 15.33 -9.83 -12.37
C GLU A 30 15.00 -10.17 -10.92
N TYR A 31 15.01 -9.17 -10.04
CA TYR A 31 14.65 -9.35 -8.64
C TYR A 31 13.25 -9.94 -8.46
N TRP A 32 12.29 -9.42 -9.22
CA TRP A 32 10.90 -9.84 -9.12
C TRP A 32 10.69 -11.22 -9.72
N LEU A 33 11.30 -11.51 -10.88
CA LEU A 33 11.27 -12.83 -11.50
C LEU A 33 11.82 -13.91 -10.56
N GLN A 34 12.97 -13.64 -9.94
CA GLN A 34 13.58 -14.58 -9.01
C GLN A 34 12.72 -14.77 -7.75
N ARG A 35 12.37 -13.67 -7.07
CA ARG A 35 11.68 -13.75 -5.76
C ARG A 35 10.25 -14.25 -5.87
N MET A 36 9.49 -13.80 -6.87
CA MET A 36 8.14 -14.31 -7.09
C MET A 36 8.17 -15.78 -7.50
N GLY A 37 9.15 -16.17 -8.33
CA GLY A 37 9.30 -17.55 -8.75
C GLY A 37 9.67 -18.49 -7.60
N GLU A 38 10.55 -18.05 -6.69
CA GLU A 38 10.85 -18.78 -5.44
C GLU A 38 9.59 -19.00 -4.59
N GLU A 39 8.78 -17.97 -4.38
CA GLU A 39 7.52 -18.11 -3.61
C GLU A 39 6.47 -18.94 -4.36
N TRP A 40 6.41 -18.83 -5.69
CA TRP A 40 5.52 -19.64 -6.50
C TRP A 40 5.90 -21.12 -6.48
N ALA A 41 7.19 -21.42 -6.56
CA ALA A 41 7.71 -22.78 -6.42
C ALA A 41 7.31 -23.40 -5.07
N LYS A 42 7.36 -22.61 -3.99
CA LYS A 42 6.90 -23.04 -2.66
C LYS A 42 5.40 -23.31 -2.65
N ALA A 43 4.60 -22.45 -3.26
CA ALA A 43 3.15 -22.67 -3.39
C ALA A 43 2.82 -23.96 -4.16
N LEU A 44 3.63 -24.29 -5.18
CA LEU A 44 3.53 -25.55 -5.94
C LEU A 44 4.13 -26.78 -5.23
N GLY A 45 4.67 -26.62 -4.01
CA GLY A 45 5.31 -27.72 -3.27
C GLY A 45 6.63 -28.22 -3.88
N LYS A 46 7.32 -27.39 -4.67
CA LYS A 46 8.65 -27.72 -5.21
C LYS A 46 9.71 -27.71 -4.09
N PRO A 47 10.77 -28.54 -4.21
CA PRO A 47 11.88 -28.52 -3.26
C PRO A 47 12.59 -27.15 -3.26
N LYS A 48 13.43 -26.89 -2.25
CA LYS A 48 14.27 -25.68 -2.26
C LYS A 48 15.21 -25.69 -3.46
N GLY A 49 15.21 -24.62 -4.24
CA GLY A 49 16.01 -24.46 -5.44
C GLY A 49 15.86 -23.05 -6.02
N ASN A 50 16.52 -22.79 -7.15
CA ASN A 50 16.39 -21.52 -7.86
C ASN A 50 15.36 -21.65 -8.97
N TYR A 51 14.21 -20.99 -8.78
CA TYR A 51 13.04 -21.08 -9.64
C TYR A 51 12.62 -19.69 -10.12
N PRO A 52 13.37 -19.01 -10.99
CA PRO A 52 12.90 -17.75 -11.54
C PRO A 52 11.67 -17.99 -12.42
N LEU A 53 10.77 -17.01 -12.46
CA LEU A 53 9.71 -16.98 -13.47
C LEU A 53 10.33 -16.72 -14.86
N ASP A 54 9.72 -17.27 -15.90
CA ASP A 54 10.10 -16.98 -17.29
C ASP A 54 9.90 -15.50 -17.62
N THR A 55 8.72 -14.99 -17.28
CA THR A 55 8.31 -13.61 -17.54
C THR A 55 7.40 -13.10 -16.42
N LEU A 56 7.32 -11.77 -16.30
CA LEU A 56 6.28 -11.14 -15.48
C LEU A 56 4.95 -11.13 -16.27
N PRO A 57 3.79 -11.15 -15.61
CA PRO A 57 2.51 -11.04 -16.30
C PRO A 57 2.45 -9.79 -17.19
N ASP A 58 1.75 -9.88 -18.32
CA ASP A 58 1.72 -8.81 -19.31
C ASP A 58 1.36 -7.45 -18.70
N GLY A 59 2.07 -6.39 -19.07
CA GLY A 59 1.86 -5.05 -18.52
C GLY A 59 2.54 -4.79 -17.16
N TYR A 60 3.03 -5.82 -16.46
CA TYR A 60 3.83 -5.64 -15.24
C TYR A 60 5.30 -5.30 -15.56
N GLY A 61 5.97 -4.65 -14.62
CA GLY A 61 7.40 -4.35 -14.72
C GLY A 61 7.99 -4.00 -13.37
N GLY A 62 9.18 -4.52 -13.09
CA GLY A 62 9.98 -4.25 -11.91
C GLY A 62 10.81 -2.99 -12.06
N TRP A 63 10.84 -2.17 -11.03
CA TRP A 63 11.55 -0.90 -11.00
C TRP A 63 12.21 -0.70 -9.65
N GLU A 64 13.35 -0.02 -9.66
CA GLU A 64 14.17 0.21 -8.49
C GLU A 64 14.54 1.67 -8.40
N LYS A 65 14.43 2.23 -7.21
CA LYS A 65 14.79 3.62 -6.94
C LYS A 65 15.77 3.67 -5.77
N VAL A 66 16.95 4.20 -6.02
CA VAL A 66 17.90 4.52 -4.96
C VAL A 66 17.36 5.69 -4.14
N ARG A 67 17.37 5.56 -2.81
CA ARG A 67 16.87 6.60 -1.91
C ARG A 67 17.96 7.63 -1.64
N GLY A 68 17.76 8.85 -2.15
CA GLY A 68 18.69 9.96 -1.94
C GLY A 68 20.00 9.75 -2.69
N ASN A 69 21.10 10.22 -2.12
CA ASN A 69 22.44 10.08 -2.69
C ASN A 69 23.18 8.82 -2.18
N ASP A 70 22.55 8.04 -1.30
CA ASP A 70 23.16 6.86 -0.68
C ASP A 70 22.74 5.60 -1.44
N SER A 71 23.70 4.94 -2.08
CA SER A 71 23.50 3.71 -2.87
C SER A 71 23.05 2.48 -2.06
N LYS A 72 23.01 2.57 -0.72
CA LYS A 72 22.71 1.43 0.17
C LYS A 72 21.22 1.10 0.26
N HIS A 73 20.35 2.08 0.06
CA HIS A 73 18.91 1.89 0.20
C HIS A 73 18.24 1.93 -1.18
N VAL A 74 17.81 0.76 -1.64
CA VAL A 74 17.10 0.60 -2.91
C VAL A 74 15.65 0.21 -2.62
N ASP A 75 14.73 1.11 -2.93
CA ASP A 75 13.30 0.83 -2.89
C ASP A 75 12.90 0.09 -4.19
N ARG A 76 12.33 -1.10 -4.07
CA ARG A 76 11.88 -1.91 -5.21
C ARG A 76 10.37 -1.84 -5.36
N TYR A 77 9.91 -1.69 -6.59
CA TYR A 77 8.51 -1.51 -6.94
C TYR A 77 8.15 -2.43 -8.11
N LEU A 78 6.96 -3.01 -8.06
CA LEU A 78 6.37 -3.70 -9.18
C LEU A 78 5.17 -2.88 -9.68
N PHE A 79 5.32 -2.28 -10.86
CA PHE A 79 4.27 -1.53 -11.54
C PHE A 79 3.49 -2.44 -12.48
N GLY A 80 2.26 -2.03 -12.81
CA GLY A 80 1.36 -2.75 -13.71
C GLY A 80 -0.06 -2.83 -13.17
N HIS A 81 -0.21 -3.08 -11.87
CA HIS A 81 -1.53 -3.21 -11.24
C HIS A 81 -2.37 -1.91 -11.30
N VAL A 82 -3.67 -2.04 -11.55
CA VAL A 82 -4.60 -0.93 -11.81
C VAL A 82 -4.79 0.04 -10.63
N LYS A 83 -4.53 -0.39 -9.40
CA LYS A 83 -4.62 0.46 -8.18
C LYS A 83 -3.28 1.07 -7.75
N GLY A 84 -2.17 0.73 -8.40
CA GLY A 84 -0.84 1.22 -8.04
C GLY A 84 0.19 0.10 -7.81
N PRO A 85 1.47 0.46 -7.58
CA PRO A 85 2.56 -0.50 -7.54
C PRO A 85 2.59 -1.33 -6.24
N ALA A 86 3.01 -2.59 -6.36
CA ALA A 86 3.42 -3.39 -5.21
C ALA A 86 4.81 -2.95 -4.73
N ARG A 87 5.05 -2.98 -3.42
CA ARG A 87 6.33 -2.57 -2.81
C ARG A 87 7.12 -3.74 -2.22
N SER A 88 6.50 -4.91 -2.15
CA SER A 88 7.09 -6.10 -1.56
C SER A 88 6.48 -7.36 -2.17
N ILE A 89 7.21 -8.47 -2.07
CA ILE A 89 6.74 -9.80 -2.49
C ILE A 89 5.42 -10.20 -1.81
N PRO A 90 5.23 -10.10 -0.48
CA PRO A 90 3.96 -10.47 0.14
C PRO A 90 2.77 -9.59 -0.29
N ASP A 91 3.01 -8.36 -0.79
CA ASP A 91 1.93 -7.52 -1.32
C ASP A 91 1.39 -8.04 -2.66
N ILE A 92 2.25 -8.62 -3.52
CA ILE A 92 1.88 -9.08 -4.87
C ILE A 92 1.54 -10.56 -4.94
N MET A 93 2.18 -11.43 -4.15
CA MET A 93 1.98 -12.88 -4.24
C MET A 93 0.50 -13.33 -4.20
N PRO A 94 -0.38 -12.85 -3.30
CA PRO A 94 -1.78 -13.27 -3.33
C PRO A 94 -2.51 -12.86 -4.62
N HIS A 95 -2.11 -11.74 -5.24
CA HIS A 95 -2.63 -11.32 -6.53
C HIS A 95 -2.13 -12.21 -7.66
N PHE A 96 -0.82 -12.48 -7.67
CA PHE A 96 -0.17 -13.31 -8.66
C PHE A 96 -0.73 -14.74 -8.66
N THR A 97 -0.85 -15.37 -7.48
CA THR A 97 -1.44 -16.72 -7.36
C THR A 97 -2.87 -16.75 -7.91
N TYR A 98 -3.69 -15.76 -7.57
CA TYR A 98 -5.05 -15.65 -8.10
C TYR A 98 -5.06 -15.51 -9.63
N LEU A 99 -4.16 -14.71 -10.21
CA LEU A 99 -4.01 -14.60 -11.66
C LEU A 99 -3.60 -15.93 -12.31
N MET A 100 -2.71 -16.69 -11.69
CA MET A 100 -2.27 -17.97 -12.23
C MET A 100 -3.40 -19.02 -12.21
N GLU A 101 -4.23 -19.00 -11.17
CA GLU A 101 -5.35 -19.94 -10.98
C GLU A 101 -6.59 -19.56 -11.81
N HIS A 102 -6.95 -18.28 -11.87
CA HIS A 102 -8.21 -17.82 -12.47
C HIS A 102 -8.03 -17.13 -13.84
N GLY A 103 -6.81 -16.78 -14.22
CA GLY A 103 -6.51 -16.06 -15.46
C GLY A 103 -6.97 -14.59 -15.49
N SER A 104 -7.65 -14.10 -14.45
CA SER A 104 -8.14 -12.73 -14.35
C SER A 104 -8.09 -12.23 -12.91
N ALA A 105 -8.03 -10.91 -12.73
CA ALA A 105 -8.06 -10.28 -11.40
C ALA A 105 -9.49 -10.07 -10.84
N PHE A 106 -10.53 -10.50 -11.57
CA PHE A 106 -11.91 -10.28 -11.15
C PHE A 106 -12.22 -11.13 -9.90
N GLY A 107 -12.58 -10.47 -8.80
CA GLY A 107 -12.81 -11.12 -7.51
C GLY A 107 -11.55 -11.31 -6.64
N CYS A 108 -10.40 -10.77 -7.04
CA CYS A 108 -9.19 -10.85 -6.23
C CYS A 108 -9.32 -10.00 -4.95
N ASN A 109 -9.02 -10.62 -3.80
CA ASN A 109 -9.08 -9.99 -2.47
C ASN A 109 -7.70 -9.57 -1.93
N CYS A 110 -6.71 -9.40 -2.81
CA CYS A 110 -5.37 -8.98 -2.38
C CYS A 110 -5.40 -7.54 -1.82
N LYS A 111 -4.36 -7.18 -1.07
CA LYS A 111 -4.21 -5.85 -0.46
C LYS A 111 -4.27 -4.72 -1.49
N LEU A 112 -3.77 -4.93 -2.71
CA LEU A 112 -3.81 -3.92 -3.77
C LEU A 112 -5.22 -3.77 -4.37
N CYS A 113 -5.97 -4.85 -4.50
CA CYS A 113 -7.35 -4.84 -4.99
C CYS A 113 -8.32 -4.23 -3.97
N VAL A 114 -8.22 -4.63 -2.70
CA VAL A 114 -9.15 -4.23 -1.63
C VAL A 114 -8.73 -2.91 -0.95
N GLY A 115 -7.43 -2.74 -0.69
CA GLY A 115 -6.88 -1.59 0.04
C GLY A 115 -6.48 -0.40 -0.85
N GLY A 116 -6.69 -0.51 -2.16
CA GLY A 116 -6.31 0.49 -3.17
C GLY A 116 -7.27 1.67 -3.32
N SER A 117 -8.31 1.79 -2.49
CA SER A 117 -9.18 2.96 -2.42
C SER A 117 -8.48 4.14 -1.71
N ARG A 118 -7.27 4.48 -2.13
CA ARG A 118 -6.80 5.86 -2.02
C ARG A 118 -7.20 6.54 -3.31
N ALA A 119 -8.15 7.45 -3.21
CA ALA A 119 -8.72 8.23 -4.28
C ALA A 119 -7.64 8.83 -5.19
N SER A 120 -7.28 8.13 -6.27
CA SER A 120 -6.90 8.82 -7.49
C SER A 120 -8.19 9.37 -8.04
N GLY A 121 -8.37 10.69 -7.89
CA GLY A 121 -9.46 11.45 -8.48
C GLY A 121 -9.51 11.19 -9.98
N VAL A 122 -10.32 10.21 -10.36
CA VAL A 122 -10.99 10.23 -11.66
C VAL A 122 -12.16 11.15 -11.43
N GLY A 123 -12.21 12.27 -12.17
CA GLY A 123 -13.34 13.18 -12.15
C GLY A 123 -14.61 12.39 -12.51
N ALA A 124 -15.30 11.90 -11.50
CA ALA A 124 -16.71 11.59 -11.60
C ALA A 124 -17.42 12.94 -11.49
N ALA A 125 -17.78 13.52 -12.63
CA ALA A 125 -18.97 14.36 -12.70
C ALA A 125 -20.17 13.46 -12.38
N GLY A 126 -20.31 13.12 -11.09
CA GLY A 126 -21.48 12.50 -10.50
C GLY A 126 -22.35 13.63 -9.99
N GLU A 127 -23.14 14.17 -10.92
CA GLU A 127 -24.44 14.76 -10.69
C GLU A 127 -25.00 14.54 -9.28
N LYS A 128 -25.11 15.67 -8.58
CA LYS A 128 -25.63 15.77 -7.21
C LYS A 128 -27.15 15.61 -7.28
N SER A 129 -27.67 14.39 -7.23
CA SER A 129 -29.10 14.20 -7.00
C SER A 129 -29.36 14.10 -5.51
N SER A 130 -29.54 15.26 -4.88
CA SER A 130 -30.06 15.37 -3.52
C SER A 130 -31.56 15.09 -3.56
N SER A 131 -31.95 13.86 -3.26
CA SER A 131 -33.34 13.51 -3.01
C SER A 131 -33.67 13.75 -1.53
N LYS A 132 -34.38 14.85 -1.25
CA LYS A 132 -35.15 15.22 -0.04
C LYS A 132 -35.48 16.72 -0.22
N GLY A 133 -36.71 17.22 -0.27
CA GLY A 133 -38.04 16.73 0.06
C GLY A 133 -38.87 18.01 0.32
N ASP A 134 -40.08 18.05 -0.21
CA ASP A 134 -41.21 18.92 0.14
C ASP A 134 -41.06 20.47 0.15
N ARG A 135 -41.67 21.08 -0.87
CA ARG A 135 -42.07 22.50 -0.89
C ARG A 135 -43.49 22.62 -0.32
N GLN A 136 -43.63 23.07 0.92
CA GLN A 136 -44.94 23.40 1.50
C GLN A 136 -45.37 24.83 1.10
N SER A 137 -46.62 24.95 0.66
CA SER A 137 -47.35 26.19 0.30
C SER A 137 -48.01 26.82 1.55
N PRO A 138 -48.16 28.16 1.66
CA PRO A 138 -48.51 28.84 2.92
C PRO A 138 -49.99 29.17 3.10
N HIS A 139 -50.92 28.33 2.63
CA HIS A 139 -52.35 28.60 2.78
C HIS A 139 -53.10 27.37 3.28
N PHE A 140 -53.14 27.14 4.59
CA PHE A 140 -54.29 26.59 5.31
C PHE A 140 -53.97 26.51 6.82
N ALA A 141 -54.75 27.26 7.62
CA ALA A 141 -55.01 27.05 9.05
C ALA A 141 -56.56 27.04 9.19
N PRO A 142 -57.20 26.51 10.25
CA PRO A 142 -56.69 26.47 11.64
C PRO A 142 -57.13 25.28 12.56
N SER A 143 -56.60 25.33 13.78
CA SER A 143 -57.14 24.97 15.12
C SER A 143 -57.62 23.56 15.46
N THR A 144 -57.02 22.95 16.49
CA THR A 144 -57.60 22.80 17.85
C THR A 144 -56.55 22.33 18.86
N ALA A 145 -56.77 22.67 20.12
CA ALA A 145 -55.89 22.56 21.28
C ALA A 145 -55.72 21.13 21.82
N THR A 146 -54.60 20.85 22.49
CA THR A 146 -54.52 20.71 23.97
C THR A 146 -53.10 20.34 24.41
N ALA A 147 -52.73 20.88 25.56
CA ALA A 147 -51.44 20.74 26.20
C ALA A 147 -51.19 19.33 26.76
N SER A 148 -49.93 18.91 26.79
CA SER A 148 -49.40 18.14 27.93
C SER A 148 -47.89 18.30 28.06
N ARG A 149 -47.53 18.62 29.29
CA ARG A 149 -46.24 19.00 29.85
C ARG A 149 -45.41 17.75 30.14
N ALA A 150 -44.16 17.73 29.70
CA ALA A 150 -43.13 16.85 30.25
C ALA A 150 -41.77 17.54 30.18
N GLN A 151 -41.29 17.99 31.35
CA GLN A 151 -39.90 18.34 31.59
C GLN A 151 -39.05 17.08 31.51
N SER A 152 -37.96 17.11 30.74
CA SER A 152 -36.84 16.20 30.94
C SER A 152 -35.53 16.94 30.73
N TYR A 153 -34.68 16.78 31.74
CA TYR A 153 -33.45 17.49 32.01
C TYR A 153 -32.34 17.01 31.07
N ALA A 154 -31.60 17.94 30.46
CA ALA A 154 -30.41 17.62 29.69
C ALA A 154 -29.25 17.27 30.66
N PRO A 155 -28.56 16.12 30.50
CA PRO A 155 -27.34 15.86 31.23
C PRO A 155 -26.13 16.54 30.55
N LEU A 156 -25.34 17.24 31.35
CA LEU A 156 -24.04 17.81 30.98
C LEU A 156 -23.04 16.70 30.59
N PRO A 157 -22.14 16.95 29.61
CA PRO A 157 -21.06 16.01 29.28
C PRO A 157 -19.95 16.01 30.36
N PRO A 158 -19.29 14.88 30.63
CA PRO A 158 -18.23 14.77 31.63
C PRO A 158 -16.94 15.51 31.20
N PRO A 159 -16.16 16.03 32.17
CA PRO A 159 -14.92 16.76 31.89
C PRO A 159 -13.81 15.82 31.40
N GLY A 160 -13.19 16.17 30.26
CA GLY A 160 -12.03 15.46 29.71
C GLY A 160 -10.77 15.58 30.59
N PRO A 161 -9.88 14.58 30.59
CA PRO A 161 -8.66 14.61 31.39
C PRO A 161 -7.62 15.59 30.83
N LYS A 162 -6.93 16.24 31.77
CA LYS A 162 -5.99 17.35 31.60
C LYS A 162 -4.66 16.90 30.98
N LEU A 163 -4.12 17.73 30.10
CA LEU A 163 -2.77 17.65 29.54
C LEU A 163 -1.73 17.76 30.66
N VAL A 164 -0.95 16.70 30.88
CA VAL A 164 0.16 16.72 31.85
C VAL A 164 1.49 16.72 31.09
N GLY A 165 2.15 17.87 31.12
CA GLY A 165 3.59 18.04 31.37
C GLY A 165 4.60 17.25 30.53
N ARG A 166 5.19 17.94 29.55
CA ARG A 166 6.49 17.63 28.94
C ARG A 166 7.64 18.09 29.86
N PRO A 167 8.56 17.21 30.29
CA PRO A 167 9.82 17.66 30.90
C PRO A 167 10.88 17.97 29.83
N LYS A 168 11.58 19.10 30.02
CA LYS A 168 12.73 19.55 29.23
C LYS A 168 14.03 18.87 29.72
N LYS A 169 14.90 18.64 28.75
CA LYS A 169 16.33 18.27 28.72
C LYS A 169 17.21 18.94 29.78
N GLN A 170 18.27 18.25 30.27
CA GLN A 170 19.60 18.81 30.61
C GLN A 170 20.67 17.70 30.89
N PRO A 171 21.99 18.00 30.99
CA PRO A 171 23.02 17.37 30.16
C PRO A 171 24.18 16.62 30.88
N ASP A 172 25.01 15.98 30.04
CA ASP A 172 26.45 15.61 30.15
C ASP A 172 26.95 14.70 31.29
N VAL A 173 27.60 13.57 30.92
CA VAL A 173 28.99 13.24 31.31
C VAL A 173 29.51 11.99 30.56
N GLU A 174 30.56 12.24 29.78
CA GLU A 174 31.85 11.52 29.70
C GLU A 174 32.04 10.01 29.41
N MET A 175 33.04 9.81 28.54
CA MET A 175 34.01 8.70 28.44
C MET A 175 33.56 7.33 27.92
N ALA A 176 33.90 7.06 26.64
CA ALA A 176 34.84 5.99 26.30
C ALA A 176 35.25 6.08 24.82
N SER A 177 36.43 6.66 24.56
CA SER A 177 37.22 6.34 23.38
C SER A 177 38.22 5.25 23.74
N PRO A 178 38.34 4.17 22.93
CA PRO A 178 39.61 3.47 22.83
C PRO A 178 40.20 3.61 21.42
N SER A 179 41.18 4.52 21.37
CA SER A 179 42.51 4.39 20.77
C SER A 179 42.70 3.60 19.47
N ARG A 180 43.01 4.39 18.45
CA ARG A 180 43.66 4.05 17.17
C ARG A 180 45.05 3.46 17.44
N ARG A 181 45.24 2.16 17.22
CA ARG A 181 46.57 1.55 17.20
C ARG A 181 47.30 1.99 15.93
N LYS A 182 48.31 2.85 16.09
CA LYS A 182 49.41 3.04 15.15
C LYS A 182 50.32 1.81 15.27
N GLN A 183 50.64 1.21 14.13
CA GLN A 183 51.69 0.20 14.00
C GLN A 183 52.74 0.81 13.10
N VAL A 184 53.88 1.18 13.69
CA VAL A 184 55.16 1.51 13.04
C VAL A 184 56.22 1.32 14.12
N ASP A 185 57.05 0.28 13.98
CA ASP A 185 58.52 0.40 13.93
C ASP A 185 59.13 -1.00 13.69
N GLU A 186 59.90 -1.15 12.61
CA GLU A 186 60.98 -2.14 12.48
C GLU A 186 61.97 -1.59 11.43
N GLU A 187 62.96 -0.83 11.93
CA GLU A 187 64.43 -1.01 11.72
C GLU A 187 65.21 0.27 12.07
#